data_AF-A0A7C1DZ34-F1
#
_entry.id   AF-A0A7C1DZ34-F1
#
_cell.length_a   1.000
_cell.length_b   1.000
_cell.length_c   1.000
_cell.angle_alpha   90.00
_cell.angle_beta   90.00
_cell.angle_gamma   90.00
#
_symmetry.space_group_name_H-M   'P 1'
#
loop_
_entity.id
_entity.type
_entity.pdbx_description
1 polymer ?
#
loop_
_entity_poly.entity_id
_entity_poly.type
_entity_poly.pdbx_seq_one_letter_code
_entity_poly.pdbx_strand_id
1 'polypeptide(L)'
;TEGKDCLMMDIAHCSDLLFANQWMYRTIRVSTPQPMGVRVSCSSNIRFRNLHNYTQRLQVVEFPVYEMNRELPAYPWDIASLTVTGDEPAARNITGNEPSTLGITGDERVTPGITGDERATPGIPGDEPWKARRLASGFIFGTGLTADSRGNVYFCEHDRKRIYRWSAEDHCLSLLADHPWKPFTLATDTEDNLLVVFRYDPQPGYLVDGQQETVPRLEDDNPMYSGWGNSGWAAWVCSMDPDNPDETIALLERVPSEAVKTVKKAIYPSSRWRSDFDRAVEYIPENTFVAPDGVTVIPETYDLGRSAALSEAVPGEPFFVTREIDKTTVRLDVAEDGKVSGMQEVVPRGEYSTAVDGDGNLYVADGQIFVYDQDFNETRRISLEERPISIVFGGADFGTLFVTTRTSLYGIRVN
;
A
#
# COMPACT_ATOMS: atom_id res chain seq x y z
N THR A 1 -14.56 22.43 6.77
CA THR A 1 -14.25 21.03 7.12
C THR A 1 -14.63 20.17 5.94
N GLU A 2 -13.71 19.34 5.47
CA GLU A 2 -14.02 18.32 4.46
C GLU A 2 -14.97 17.27 5.08
N GLY A 3 -16.07 16.99 4.39
CA GLY A 3 -16.98 15.89 4.72
C GLY A 3 -16.81 14.74 3.71
N LYS A 4 -17.45 13.59 3.98
CA LYS A 4 -17.39 12.41 3.10
C LYS A 4 -17.85 12.66 1.65
N ASP A 5 -18.68 13.66 1.44
CA ASP A 5 -19.24 14.05 0.14
C ASP A 5 -18.57 15.32 -0.43
N CYS A 6 -17.46 15.76 0.17
CA CYS A 6 -16.71 16.94 -0.28
C CYS A 6 -15.84 16.59 -1.49
N LEU A 7 -16.19 17.14 -2.64
CA LEU A 7 -15.42 17.11 -3.88
C LEU A 7 -14.60 18.41 -3.99
N MET A 8 -13.35 18.37 -4.45
CA MET A 8 -12.55 19.60 -4.58
C MET A 8 -12.98 20.46 -5.76
N MET A 9 -13.33 19.84 -6.90
CA MET A 9 -13.77 20.55 -8.10
C MET A 9 -14.70 19.68 -8.94
N ASP A 10 -15.75 20.30 -9.48
CA ASP A 10 -16.69 19.68 -10.41
C ASP A 10 -16.79 20.52 -11.68
N ILE A 11 -16.50 19.92 -12.83
CA ILE A 11 -16.49 20.56 -14.14
C ILE A 11 -17.57 19.86 -14.99
N ALA A 12 -18.67 20.57 -15.24
CA ALA A 12 -19.80 20.08 -16.01
C ALA A 12 -20.13 21.05 -17.16
N HIS A 13 -20.41 20.51 -18.36
CA HIS A 13 -20.82 21.30 -19.53
C HIS A 13 -19.88 22.47 -19.90
N CYS A 14 -18.57 22.28 -19.68
CA CYS A 14 -17.54 23.29 -19.94
C CYS A 14 -16.71 22.95 -21.19
N SER A 15 -16.07 23.95 -21.78
CA SER A 15 -15.04 23.74 -22.81
C SER A 15 -13.84 24.68 -22.65
N ASP A 16 -12.71 24.28 -23.22
CA ASP A 16 -11.51 25.10 -23.46
C ASP A 16 -10.76 25.64 -22.22
N LEU A 17 -11.09 25.12 -21.03
CA LEU A 17 -10.47 25.53 -19.77
C LEU A 17 -9.00 25.08 -19.64
N LEU A 18 -8.21 25.87 -18.92
CA LEU A 18 -6.84 25.55 -18.53
C LEU A 18 -6.65 25.79 -17.03
N PHE A 19 -6.27 24.74 -16.32
CA PHE A 19 -5.78 24.77 -14.95
C PHE A 19 -4.26 24.59 -14.97
N ALA A 20 -3.53 25.53 -14.37
CA ALA A 20 -2.07 25.53 -14.37
C ALA A 20 -1.54 25.67 -12.95
N ASN A 21 -0.52 24.89 -12.59
CA ASN A 21 0.10 24.87 -11.25
C ASN A 21 -0.93 24.55 -10.14
N GLN A 22 -1.78 23.56 -10.38
CA GLN A 22 -2.85 23.19 -9.45
C GLN A 22 -2.31 22.27 -8.35
N TRP A 23 -2.24 22.79 -7.12
CA TRP A 23 -1.95 21.98 -5.94
C TRP A 23 -3.25 21.51 -5.30
N MET A 24 -3.44 20.20 -5.22
CA MET A 24 -4.54 19.58 -4.51
C MET A 24 -4.08 19.12 -3.13
N TYR A 25 -4.86 19.44 -2.10
CA TYR A 25 -4.60 19.01 -0.74
C TYR A 25 -5.89 18.58 -0.08
N ARG A 26 -5.86 17.43 0.60
CA ARG A 26 -7.01 16.94 1.38
C ARG A 26 -6.74 16.92 2.88
N THR A 27 -7.81 17.17 3.64
CA THR A 27 -7.84 17.29 5.10
C THR A 27 -7.44 15.97 5.74
N ILE A 28 -6.27 16.00 6.36
CA ILE A 28 -5.70 14.85 7.05
C ILE A 28 -6.70 14.12 7.99
N ARG A 29 -7.50 14.85 8.78
CA ARG A 29 -8.42 14.25 9.78
C ARG A 29 -9.63 13.49 9.21
N VAL A 30 -9.75 13.31 7.89
CA VAL A 30 -10.87 12.62 7.24
C VAL A 30 -10.42 11.26 6.68
N SER A 31 -11.02 10.17 7.16
CA SER A 31 -10.72 8.80 6.70
C SER A 31 -11.56 8.33 5.50
N THR A 32 -12.73 8.94 5.27
CA THR A 32 -13.70 8.53 4.24
C THR A 32 -14.03 9.65 3.24
N PRO A 33 -13.05 10.19 2.49
CA PRO A 33 -13.30 11.23 1.49
C PRO A 33 -14.06 10.71 0.25
N GLN A 34 -14.37 11.62 -0.68
CA GLN A 34 -14.56 11.24 -2.08
C GLN A 34 -13.23 10.67 -2.66
N PRO A 35 -13.27 9.63 -3.51
CA PRO A 35 -12.07 9.09 -4.14
C PRO A 35 -11.50 10.05 -5.21
N MET A 36 -12.38 10.80 -5.88
CA MET A 36 -12.02 11.72 -6.96
C MET A 36 -11.75 13.15 -6.46
N GLY A 37 -10.75 13.81 -7.04
CA GLY A 37 -10.39 15.20 -6.74
C GLY A 37 -11.12 16.19 -7.63
N VAL A 38 -10.83 16.12 -8.93
CA VAL A 38 -11.56 16.86 -9.97
C VAL A 38 -12.46 15.90 -10.74
N ARG A 39 -13.76 16.14 -10.69
CA ARG A 39 -14.74 15.47 -11.55
C ARG A 39 -14.91 16.24 -12.85
N VAL A 40 -14.89 15.56 -13.98
CA VAL A 40 -15.16 16.15 -15.30
C VAL A 40 -16.30 15.38 -15.96
N SER A 41 -17.32 16.08 -16.44
CA SER A 41 -18.51 15.50 -17.07
C SER A 41 -19.02 16.37 -18.21
N CYS A 42 -19.55 15.76 -19.28
CA CYS A 42 -20.10 16.45 -20.45
C CYS A 42 -19.27 17.65 -20.97
N SER A 43 -17.93 17.57 -20.91
CA SER A 43 -17.00 18.69 -21.13
C SER A 43 -15.89 18.32 -22.10
N SER A 44 -15.25 19.30 -22.74
CA SER A 44 -14.21 19.09 -23.76
C SER A 44 -13.03 20.06 -23.64
N ASN A 45 -11.86 19.67 -24.15
CA ASN A 45 -10.61 20.45 -24.09
C ASN A 45 -10.28 21.04 -22.69
N ILE A 46 -10.50 20.28 -21.63
CA ILE A 46 -10.17 20.66 -20.25
C ILE A 46 -8.72 20.25 -19.98
N ARG A 47 -7.83 21.23 -19.79
CA ARG A 47 -6.39 21.02 -19.71
C ARG A 47 -5.88 21.25 -18.30
N PHE A 48 -5.08 20.32 -17.79
CA PHE A 48 -4.31 20.46 -16.54
C PHE A 48 -2.82 20.50 -16.89
N ARG A 49 -2.07 21.45 -16.35
CA ARG A 49 -0.62 21.58 -16.53
C ARG A 49 0.03 21.78 -15.17
N ASN A 50 1.00 20.94 -14.83
CA ASN A 50 1.61 20.90 -13.50
C ASN A 50 0.56 20.81 -12.37
N LEU A 51 -0.16 19.67 -12.32
CA LEU A 51 -1.09 19.34 -11.25
C LEU A 51 -0.40 18.37 -10.27
N HIS A 52 -0.50 18.65 -8.98
CA HIS A 52 0.11 17.86 -7.91
C HIS A 52 -0.96 17.44 -6.88
N ASN A 53 -0.99 16.16 -6.54
CA ASN A 53 -1.92 15.55 -5.57
C ASN A 53 -1.20 15.24 -4.25
N TYR A 54 -1.60 15.90 -3.16
CA TYR A 54 -0.87 15.84 -1.91
C TYR A 54 -1.73 15.55 -0.68
N THR A 55 -1.24 14.67 0.20
CA THR A 55 -1.60 14.67 1.63
C THR A 55 -0.50 14.00 2.46
N GLN A 56 -0.56 14.16 3.78
CA GLN A 56 0.41 13.62 4.75
C GLN A 56 0.01 12.20 5.24
N ARG A 57 -0.68 11.43 4.40
CA ARG A 57 -1.30 10.13 4.75
C ARG A 57 -1.28 9.15 3.58
N LEU A 58 -1.54 7.90 3.95
CA LEU A 58 -1.82 6.82 3.02
C LEU A 58 -3.16 6.98 2.27
N GLN A 59 -4.19 7.59 2.88
CA GLN A 59 -5.43 7.92 2.15
C GLN A 59 -5.24 9.19 1.31
N VAL A 60 -4.57 9.07 0.16
CA VAL A 60 -4.52 10.12 -0.87
C VAL A 60 -5.88 10.32 -1.55
N VAL A 61 -6.00 11.38 -2.38
CA VAL A 61 -7.06 11.41 -3.40
C VAL A 61 -6.72 10.32 -4.41
N GLU A 62 -7.65 9.39 -4.61
CA GLU A 62 -7.45 8.17 -5.39
C GLU A 62 -7.30 8.46 -6.88
N PHE A 63 -8.20 9.32 -7.38
CA PHE A 63 -8.26 9.81 -8.75
C PHE A 63 -8.12 11.34 -8.77
N PRO A 64 -6.89 11.88 -8.88
CA PRO A 64 -6.61 13.28 -9.16
C PRO A 64 -7.63 13.98 -10.08
N VAL A 65 -7.89 13.38 -11.24
CA VAL A 65 -8.92 13.78 -12.20
C VAL A 65 -9.68 12.53 -12.63
N TYR A 66 -11.00 12.63 -12.77
CA TYR A 66 -11.86 11.52 -13.21
C TYR A 66 -12.86 12.00 -14.27
N GLU A 67 -12.85 11.36 -15.44
CA GLU A 67 -13.79 11.63 -16.54
C GLU A 67 -15.02 10.72 -16.38
N MET A 68 -16.18 11.34 -16.16
CA MET A 68 -17.43 10.64 -15.80
C MET A 68 -18.15 9.99 -16.97
N ASN A 69 -17.99 10.48 -18.19
CA ASN A 69 -18.77 9.97 -19.33
C ASN A 69 -18.27 8.58 -19.79
N ARG A 70 -17.00 8.26 -19.50
CA ARG A 70 -16.30 7.03 -19.91
C ARG A 70 -15.60 6.30 -18.76
N GLU A 71 -15.80 6.76 -17.53
CA GLU A 71 -15.27 6.16 -16.30
C GLU A 71 -13.73 6.07 -16.30
N LEU A 72 -13.05 7.13 -16.76
CA LEU A 72 -11.60 7.18 -16.93
C LEU A 72 -10.88 7.88 -15.76
N PRO A 73 -10.16 7.15 -14.90
CA PRO A 73 -9.31 7.72 -13.85
C PRO A 73 -7.94 8.17 -14.36
N ALA A 74 -7.48 9.34 -13.90
CA ALA A 74 -6.07 9.72 -13.95
C ALA A 74 -5.40 9.39 -12.60
N TYR A 75 -4.55 8.36 -12.57
CA TYR A 75 -3.90 7.85 -11.36
C TYR A 75 -2.69 8.64 -10.83
N PRO A 76 -1.74 9.16 -11.65
CA PRO A 76 -0.48 9.69 -11.11
C PRO A 76 -0.68 10.85 -10.14
N TRP A 77 0.03 10.86 -9.01
CA TRP A 77 -0.04 12.00 -8.08
C TRP A 77 0.45 13.29 -8.74
N ASP A 78 1.50 13.16 -9.56
CA ASP A 78 2.15 14.24 -10.27
C ASP A 78 1.82 14.18 -11.77
N ILE A 79 1.19 15.23 -12.27
CA ILE A 79 0.70 15.34 -13.65
C ILE A 79 1.30 16.58 -14.30
N ALA A 80 2.39 16.40 -15.04
CA ALA A 80 2.98 17.47 -15.84
C ALA A 80 1.99 18.03 -16.89
N SER A 81 1.23 17.15 -17.54
CA SER A 81 0.22 17.51 -18.53
C SER A 81 -0.88 16.44 -18.64
N LEU A 82 -2.13 16.85 -18.50
CA LEU A 82 -3.33 16.06 -18.82
C LEU A 82 -4.30 16.91 -19.65
N THR A 83 -5.05 16.29 -20.55
CA THR A 83 -6.11 16.94 -21.32
C THR A 83 -7.29 15.98 -21.43
N VAL A 84 -8.45 16.36 -20.88
CA VAL A 84 -9.73 15.73 -21.17
C VAL A 84 -10.24 16.38 -22.45
N THR A 85 -10.19 15.64 -23.55
CA THR A 85 -10.58 16.11 -24.88
C THR A 85 -12.10 16.15 -25.06
N GLY A 86 -12.83 15.27 -24.37
CA GLY A 86 -14.29 15.08 -24.45
C GLY A 86 -14.71 13.97 -25.42
N ASP A 87 -13.79 13.49 -26.25
CA ASP A 87 -13.94 12.42 -27.25
C ASP A 87 -13.03 11.21 -26.96
N GLU A 88 -12.64 10.99 -25.70
CA GLU A 88 -11.72 9.93 -25.31
C GLU A 88 -12.16 8.54 -25.82
N PRO A 89 -11.22 7.61 -26.09
CA PRO A 89 -11.58 6.21 -26.24
C PRO A 89 -12.20 5.70 -24.94
N ALA A 90 -13.31 4.96 -25.03
CA ALA A 90 -13.81 4.20 -23.89
C ALA A 90 -12.74 3.22 -23.40
N ALA A 91 -12.68 2.97 -22.09
CA ALA A 91 -11.66 2.11 -21.50
C ALA A 91 -11.63 0.73 -22.18
N ARG A 92 -10.52 0.41 -22.87
CA ARG A 92 -10.25 -0.96 -23.31
C ARG A 92 -9.88 -1.77 -22.07
N ASN A 93 -10.58 -2.88 -21.82
CA ASN A 93 -10.12 -3.91 -20.89
C ASN A 93 -8.83 -4.52 -21.46
N ILE A 94 -7.66 -4.07 -20.97
CA ILE A 94 -6.36 -4.62 -21.39
C ILE A 94 -6.05 -5.87 -20.57
N THR A 95 -6.25 -7.04 -21.17
CA THR A 95 -5.69 -8.31 -20.69
C THR A 95 -4.40 -8.63 -21.46
N GLY A 96 -3.29 -8.06 -21.02
CA GLY A 96 -1.94 -8.56 -21.29
C GLY A 96 -1.12 -7.97 -22.46
N ASN A 97 0.18 -7.81 -22.18
CA ASN A 97 1.32 -7.79 -23.10
C ASN A 97 1.45 -6.75 -24.23
N GLU A 98 0.82 -5.58 -24.12
CA GLU A 98 1.22 -4.40 -24.91
C GLU A 98 1.85 -3.33 -24.00
N PRO A 99 3.00 -2.72 -24.38
CA PRO A 99 3.57 -1.60 -23.65
C PRO A 99 2.65 -0.38 -23.80
N SER A 100 1.82 -0.15 -22.77
CA SER A 100 0.85 0.95 -22.75
C SER A 100 1.52 2.30 -22.55
N THR A 101 2.19 2.80 -23.58
CA THR A 101 2.43 4.24 -23.68
C THR A 101 1.07 4.96 -23.73
N LEU A 102 0.86 5.85 -22.75
CA LEU A 102 -0.24 6.81 -22.62
C LEU A 102 -1.60 6.27 -22.15
N GLY A 103 -2.03 6.78 -20.99
CA GLY A 103 -3.40 7.27 -20.90
C GLY A 103 -3.59 8.41 -21.90
N ILE A 104 -4.57 8.28 -22.79
CA ILE A 104 -4.96 9.22 -23.86
C ILE A 104 -3.93 9.37 -25.00
N THR A 105 -4.06 8.54 -26.04
CA THR A 105 -4.33 8.94 -27.46
C THR A 105 -4.37 7.71 -28.39
N GLY A 106 -5.18 7.73 -29.46
CA GLY A 106 -4.94 6.90 -30.66
C GLY A 106 -5.83 5.66 -30.95
N ASP A 107 -7.05 5.92 -31.44
CA ASP A 107 -7.81 5.18 -32.49
C ASP A 107 -8.28 3.69 -32.37
N GLU A 108 -9.37 3.45 -33.12
CA GLU A 108 -10.06 2.22 -33.58
C GLU A 108 -10.82 1.28 -32.59
N ARG A 109 -12.14 1.53 -32.49
CA ARG A 109 -13.28 0.58 -32.66
C ARG A 109 -13.66 -0.52 -31.63
N VAL A 110 -14.98 -0.51 -31.30
CA VAL A 110 -15.91 -1.64 -30.96
C VAL A 110 -15.74 -2.26 -29.54
N THR A 111 -16.76 -2.59 -28.71
CA THR A 111 -18.25 -2.51 -28.69
C THR A 111 -18.73 -2.32 -27.21
N PRO A 112 -19.97 -1.86 -26.91
CA PRO A 112 -20.41 -1.59 -25.54
C PRO A 112 -21.05 -2.78 -24.83
N GLY A 113 -20.88 -2.89 -23.51
CA GLY A 113 -21.71 -3.74 -22.65
C GLY A 113 -21.16 -3.99 -21.24
N ILE A 114 -21.70 -3.28 -20.24
CA ILE A 114 -21.86 -3.80 -18.87
C ILE A 114 -23.32 -3.58 -18.48
N THR A 115 -24.04 -4.67 -18.25
CA THR A 115 -25.31 -4.65 -17.53
C THR A 115 -25.01 -4.74 -16.04
N GLY A 116 -25.57 -3.83 -15.25
CA GLY A 116 -25.50 -3.93 -13.79
C GLY A 116 -26.28 -5.13 -13.24
N ASP A 117 -26.07 -5.37 -11.95
CA ASP A 117 -26.76 -6.38 -11.13
C ASP A 117 -26.32 -7.85 -11.31
N GLU A 118 -25.00 -8.08 -11.24
CA GLU A 118 -24.48 -9.38 -10.78
C GLU A 118 -24.15 -9.32 -9.28
N ARG A 119 -24.81 -10.19 -8.50
CA ARG A 119 -24.37 -10.50 -7.14
C ARG A 119 -22.96 -11.07 -7.24
N ALA A 120 -22.00 -10.47 -6.54
CA ALA A 120 -20.63 -10.95 -6.53
C ALA A 120 -20.55 -12.40 -6.04
N THR A 121 -20.51 -13.34 -6.97
CA THR A 121 -19.89 -14.66 -6.75
C THR A 121 -18.40 -14.43 -6.55
N PRO A 122 -17.78 -14.96 -5.48
CA PRO A 122 -16.33 -14.89 -5.32
C PRO A 122 -15.66 -15.53 -6.54
N GLY A 123 -15.05 -14.70 -7.38
CA GLY A 123 -14.27 -15.18 -8.51
C GLY A 123 -12.99 -15.79 -7.99
N ILE A 124 -12.84 -17.11 -8.08
CA ILE A 124 -11.56 -17.77 -7.80
C ILE A 124 -10.54 -17.18 -8.80
N PRO A 125 -9.33 -16.76 -8.37
CA PRO A 125 -8.38 -16.09 -9.25
C PRO A 125 -7.97 -16.86 -10.52
N GLY A 126 -8.14 -18.20 -10.56
CA GLY A 126 -7.53 -19.08 -11.56
C GLY A 126 -8.11 -19.09 -12.98
N ASP A 127 -9.29 -18.51 -13.25
CA ASP A 127 -9.96 -18.71 -14.55
C ASP A 127 -9.39 -17.88 -15.73
N GLU A 128 -8.75 -16.74 -15.44
CA GLU A 128 -8.15 -15.85 -16.45
C GLU A 128 -6.87 -15.21 -15.88
N PRO A 129 -5.66 -15.59 -16.34
CA PRO A 129 -4.42 -15.00 -15.84
C PRO A 129 -4.31 -13.52 -16.22
N TRP A 130 -3.62 -12.75 -15.38
CA TRP A 130 -3.38 -11.31 -15.46
C TRP A 130 -4.63 -10.42 -15.32
N LYS A 131 -5.78 -11.00 -14.97
CA LYS A 131 -7.04 -10.27 -14.74
C LYS A 131 -7.27 -10.06 -13.24
N ALA A 132 -7.41 -8.81 -12.83
CA ALA A 132 -7.79 -8.48 -11.46
C ALA A 132 -9.23 -8.93 -11.18
N ARG A 133 -9.41 -9.73 -10.12
CA ARG A 133 -10.72 -10.15 -9.61
C ARG A 133 -10.93 -9.59 -8.22
N ARG A 134 -12.02 -8.84 -8.00
CA ARG A 134 -12.41 -8.39 -6.66
C ARG A 134 -12.93 -9.58 -5.85
N LEU A 135 -12.21 -9.95 -4.80
CA LEU A 135 -12.52 -11.07 -3.91
C LEU A 135 -13.47 -10.63 -2.78
N ALA A 136 -13.29 -9.41 -2.28
CA ALA A 136 -14.13 -8.82 -1.25
C ALA A 136 -14.16 -7.29 -1.37
N SER A 137 -15.20 -6.67 -0.80
CA SER A 137 -15.42 -5.22 -0.80
C SER A 137 -16.12 -4.76 0.48
N GLY A 138 -16.02 -3.46 0.79
CA GLY A 138 -16.68 -2.84 1.93
C GLY A 138 -15.72 -2.39 3.02
N PHE A 139 -14.41 -2.35 2.76
CA PHE A 139 -13.39 -1.75 3.63
C PHE A 139 -13.42 -0.21 3.55
N ILE A 140 -12.79 0.45 4.51
CA ILE A 140 -12.53 1.91 4.51
C ILE A 140 -11.13 2.20 3.95
N PHE A 141 -10.14 1.39 4.35
CA PHE A 141 -8.77 1.42 3.87
C PHE A 141 -8.05 0.12 4.24
N GLY A 142 -7.79 -0.77 3.27
CA GLY A 142 -7.07 -2.03 3.52
C GLY A 142 -5.56 -1.88 3.37
N THR A 143 -4.79 -2.24 4.40
CA THR A 143 -3.32 -2.12 4.44
C THR A 143 -2.66 -3.38 5.00
N GLY A 144 -1.34 -3.48 4.80
CA GLY A 144 -0.50 -4.45 5.51
C GLY A 144 -0.66 -5.88 5.03
N LEU A 145 -0.77 -6.11 3.72
CA LEU A 145 -0.80 -7.48 3.21
C LEU A 145 0.47 -8.24 3.58
N THR A 146 0.30 -9.45 4.08
CA THR A 146 1.33 -10.45 4.31
C THR A 146 0.75 -11.85 4.03
N ALA A 147 1.61 -12.86 3.87
CA ALA A 147 1.21 -14.23 3.57
C ALA A 147 1.89 -15.22 4.53
N ASP A 148 1.21 -16.31 4.89
CA ASP A 148 1.84 -17.43 5.61
C ASP A 148 2.39 -18.50 4.64
N SER A 149 3.17 -19.46 5.14
CA SER A 149 3.76 -20.55 4.34
C SER A 149 2.72 -21.48 3.70
N ARG A 150 1.48 -21.43 4.19
CA ARG A 150 0.30 -22.15 3.65
C ARG A 150 -0.38 -21.38 2.51
N GLY A 151 0.07 -20.15 2.23
CA GLY A 151 -0.46 -19.29 1.18
C GLY A 151 -1.69 -18.48 1.59
N ASN A 152 -2.13 -18.53 2.85
CA ASN A 152 -3.17 -17.64 3.35
C ASN A 152 -2.65 -16.20 3.35
N VAL A 153 -3.52 -15.21 3.09
CA VAL A 153 -3.13 -13.80 3.17
C VAL A 153 -3.89 -13.04 4.24
N TYR A 154 -3.19 -12.10 4.88
CA TYR A 154 -3.65 -11.35 6.03
C TYR A 154 -3.52 -9.86 5.76
N PHE A 155 -4.52 -9.06 6.17
CA PHE A 155 -4.48 -7.59 6.05
C PHE A 155 -5.33 -6.94 7.15
N CYS A 156 -5.22 -5.62 7.33
CA CYS A 156 -5.99 -4.90 8.34
C CYS A 156 -6.67 -3.61 7.86
N GLU A 157 -7.55 -3.09 8.72
CA GLU A 157 -8.12 -1.73 8.65
C GLU A 157 -7.78 -0.94 9.93
N HIS A 158 -6.89 0.05 9.84
CA HIS A 158 -6.50 0.93 10.95
C HIS A 158 -7.69 1.60 11.67
N ASP A 159 -8.64 2.15 10.91
CA ASP A 159 -9.74 2.94 11.49
C ASP A 159 -10.89 2.07 12.03
N ARG A 160 -11.02 0.82 11.56
CA ARG A 160 -11.98 -0.15 12.11
C ARG A 160 -11.39 -1.07 13.18
N LYS A 161 -10.07 -1.10 13.33
CA LYS A 161 -9.33 -1.98 14.24
C LYS A 161 -9.59 -3.46 13.97
N ARG A 162 -9.48 -3.86 12.71
CA ARG A 162 -9.78 -5.24 12.27
C ARG A 162 -8.61 -5.83 11.53
N ILE A 163 -8.37 -7.10 11.77
CA ILE A 163 -7.47 -7.96 11.01
C ILE A 163 -8.34 -9.01 10.32
N TYR A 164 -8.05 -9.27 9.05
CA TYR A 164 -8.77 -10.25 8.23
C TYR A 164 -7.80 -11.30 7.70
N ARG A 165 -8.32 -12.51 7.47
CA ARG A 165 -7.63 -13.61 6.78
C ARG A 165 -8.43 -14.00 5.53
N TRP A 166 -7.75 -14.15 4.39
CA TRP A 166 -8.26 -14.90 3.26
C TRP A 166 -7.60 -16.27 3.24
N SER A 167 -8.43 -17.32 3.31
CA SER A 167 -8.00 -18.72 3.34
C SER A 167 -7.64 -19.21 1.94
N ALA A 168 -6.43 -19.76 1.79
CA ALA A 168 -5.99 -20.38 0.54
C ALA A 168 -6.70 -21.72 0.26
N GLU A 169 -7.10 -22.43 1.32
CA GLU A 169 -7.81 -23.72 1.24
C GLU A 169 -9.30 -23.52 0.91
N ASP A 170 -9.98 -22.59 1.60
CA ASP A 170 -11.43 -22.38 1.45
C ASP A 170 -11.80 -21.32 0.40
N HIS A 171 -10.80 -20.58 -0.10
CA HIS A 171 -10.97 -19.37 -0.93
C HIS A 171 -11.90 -18.30 -0.32
N CYS A 172 -12.03 -18.26 1.00
CA CYS A 172 -12.96 -17.41 1.72
C CYS A 172 -12.26 -16.34 2.58
N LEU A 173 -12.92 -15.19 2.77
CA LEU A 173 -12.48 -14.13 3.68
C LEU A 173 -13.19 -14.24 5.03
N SER A 174 -12.44 -14.21 6.13
CA SER A 174 -12.95 -14.10 7.49
C SER A 174 -12.36 -12.88 8.22
N LEU A 175 -13.12 -12.35 9.20
CA LEU A 175 -12.53 -11.55 10.27
C LEU A 175 -11.64 -12.48 11.11
N LEU A 176 -10.42 -12.06 11.41
CA LEU A 176 -9.48 -12.80 12.24
C LEU A 176 -9.56 -12.34 13.71
N ALA A 177 -9.44 -11.03 13.94
CA ALA A 177 -9.48 -10.41 15.27
C ALA A 177 -9.84 -8.92 15.19
N ASP A 178 -10.39 -8.35 16.28
CA ASP A 178 -10.72 -6.92 16.40
C ASP A 178 -10.28 -6.26 17.73
N HIS A 179 -8.97 -6.35 17.99
CA HIS A 179 -8.26 -5.76 19.13
C HIS A 179 -8.53 -4.26 19.38
N PRO A 180 -8.40 -3.76 20.62
CA PRO A 180 -8.70 -2.37 20.98
C PRO A 180 -7.69 -1.34 20.43
N TRP A 181 -6.54 -1.76 19.91
CA TRP A 181 -5.53 -0.89 19.28
C TRP A 181 -5.70 -0.82 17.76
N LYS A 182 -5.10 0.18 17.12
CA LYS A 182 -5.21 0.33 15.65
C LYS A 182 -4.04 -0.38 14.97
N PRO A 183 -4.27 -1.44 14.18
CA PRO A 183 -3.20 -2.03 13.38
C PRO A 183 -2.82 -1.08 12.24
N PHE A 184 -1.53 -0.94 11.97
CA PHE A 184 -1.01 -0.21 10.81
C PHE A 184 -0.76 -1.20 9.66
N THR A 185 0.08 -2.19 9.93
CA THR A 185 0.59 -3.18 8.97
C THR A 185 0.87 -4.51 9.67
N LEU A 186 1.04 -5.58 8.87
CA LEU A 186 1.31 -6.93 9.34
C LEU A 186 2.53 -7.52 8.61
N ALA A 187 3.10 -8.56 9.21
CA ALA A 187 4.08 -9.46 8.62
C ALA A 187 3.88 -10.88 9.19
N THR A 188 4.55 -11.88 8.63
CA THR A 188 4.62 -13.25 9.16
C THR A 188 6.08 -13.59 9.49
N ASP A 189 6.30 -14.29 10.60
CA ASP A 189 7.64 -14.81 10.92
C ASP A 189 7.94 -16.12 10.15
N THR A 190 9.02 -16.84 10.49
CA THR A 190 9.37 -18.09 9.80
C THR A 190 8.62 -19.32 10.31
N GLU A 191 7.75 -19.16 11.31
CA GLU A 191 6.91 -20.21 11.91
C GLU A 191 5.40 -19.88 11.77
N ASP A 192 5.05 -18.99 10.82
CA ASP A 192 3.68 -18.52 10.52
C ASP A 192 2.97 -17.77 11.66
N ASN A 193 3.69 -17.27 12.67
CA ASN A 193 3.11 -16.33 13.65
C ASN A 193 2.81 -15.00 12.95
N LEU A 194 1.61 -14.46 13.18
CA LEU A 194 1.21 -13.16 12.62
C LEU A 194 1.77 -12.03 13.48
N LEU A 195 2.66 -11.24 12.89
CA LEU A 195 3.22 -10.04 13.50
C LEU A 195 2.37 -8.84 13.10
N VAL A 196 1.94 -8.03 14.08
CA VAL A 196 1.06 -6.89 13.87
C VAL A 196 1.63 -5.64 14.52
N VAL A 197 1.85 -4.60 13.70
CA VAL A 197 2.29 -3.29 14.18
C VAL A 197 1.07 -2.49 14.61
N PHE A 198 0.92 -2.26 15.91
CA PHE A 198 -0.16 -1.47 16.50
C PHE A 198 0.27 -0.05 16.84
N ARG A 199 -0.62 0.92 16.60
CA ARG A 199 -0.53 2.26 17.21
C ARG A 199 -0.89 2.18 18.69
N TYR A 200 0.03 2.62 19.54
CA TYR A 200 -0.20 2.81 20.96
C TYR A 200 -0.10 4.29 21.35
N ASP A 201 -1.23 4.88 21.75
CA ASP A 201 -1.30 6.23 22.32
C ASP A 201 -1.42 6.10 23.86
N PRO A 202 -0.48 6.59 24.70
CA PRO A 202 -0.63 6.62 26.16
C PRO A 202 -1.89 7.37 26.59
N GLN A 203 -2.60 6.80 27.57
CA GLN A 203 -3.92 7.31 27.94
C GLN A 203 -3.82 8.46 28.97
N PRO A 204 -4.42 9.64 28.73
CA PRO A 204 -4.41 10.74 29.70
C PRO A 204 -5.08 10.33 31.02
N GLY A 205 -4.35 10.45 32.13
CA GLY A 205 -4.79 10.05 33.46
C GLY A 205 -4.54 8.57 33.81
N TYR A 206 -4.01 7.77 32.87
CA TYR A 206 -3.42 6.48 33.23
C TYR A 206 -2.02 6.71 33.82
N LEU A 207 -1.83 6.30 35.07
CA LEU A 207 -0.61 6.53 35.83
C LEU A 207 0.13 5.23 36.09
N VAL A 208 1.40 5.16 35.68
CA VAL A 208 2.34 4.10 36.06
C VAL A 208 3.18 4.64 37.22
N ASP A 209 3.15 3.95 38.37
CA ASP A 209 3.81 4.37 39.61
C ASP A 209 3.53 5.85 40.02
N GLY A 210 2.32 6.33 39.71
CA GLY A 210 1.86 7.69 40.00
C GLY A 210 2.32 8.75 38.99
N GLN A 211 3.03 8.39 37.93
CA GLN A 211 3.43 9.27 36.83
C GLN A 211 2.60 9.02 35.58
N GLN A 212 2.29 10.07 34.82
CA GLN A 212 1.64 9.93 33.52
C GLN A 212 2.52 9.09 32.59
N GLU A 213 1.94 8.03 32.03
CA GLU A 213 2.62 7.20 31.04
C GLU A 213 3.07 8.03 29.83
N THR A 214 4.25 7.72 29.31
CA THR A 214 4.83 8.30 28.09
C THR A 214 5.46 7.20 27.23
N VAL A 215 5.79 7.55 25.98
CA VAL A 215 6.46 6.67 25.00
C VAL A 215 7.81 7.26 24.60
N PRO A 216 8.78 6.44 24.19
CA PRO A 216 10.03 6.93 23.63
C PRO A 216 9.79 7.73 22.34
N ARG A 217 10.65 8.72 22.08
CA ARG A 217 10.78 9.36 20.77
C ARG A 217 12.05 8.85 20.13
N LEU A 218 11.91 8.16 19.00
CA LEU A 218 13.02 7.57 18.26
C LEU A 218 13.88 8.67 17.61
N GLU A 219 15.17 8.41 17.40
CA GLU A 219 16.09 9.38 16.79
C GLU A 219 15.78 9.65 15.30
N ASP A 220 15.13 8.70 14.63
CA ASP A 220 14.72 8.80 13.23
C ASP A 220 13.37 9.51 13.02
N ASP A 221 12.81 10.17 14.05
CA ASP A 221 11.56 10.93 13.98
C ASP A 221 11.49 11.80 12.70
N ASN A 222 10.38 11.67 11.99
CA ASN A 222 10.14 12.29 10.71
C ASN A 222 9.25 13.54 10.86
N PRO A 223 9.82 14.77 10.94
CA PRO A 223 9.03 15.99 11.14
C PRO A 223 8.01 16.29 10.03
N MET A 224 8.10 15.63 8.86
CA MET A 224 7.11 15.80 7.79
C MET A 224 5.74 15.20 8.15
N TYR A 225 5.68 14.23 9.07
CA TYR A 225 4.41 13.68 9.58
C TYR A 225 3.69 14.64 10.55
N SER A 226 4.31 15.74 11.00
CA SER A 226 3.94 16.53 12.21
C SER A 226 2.51 17.09 12.31
N GLY A 227 1.71 17.08 11.24
CA GLY A 227 0.26 17.32 11.33
C GLY A 227 -0.52 16.21 12.07
N TRP A 228 0.11 15.05 12.30
CA TRP A 228 -0.48 13.83 12.86
C TRP A 228 -0.12 13.50 14.31
N GLY A 229 0.68 14.36 14.94
CA GLY A 229 1.17 14.17 16.31
C GLY A 229 2.35 13.21 16.36
N ASN A 230 3.54 13.66 15.95
CA ASN A 230 4.79 12.88 15.94
C ASN A 230 5.42 12.62 17.33
N SER A 231 4.59 12.65 18.37
CA SER A 231 5.02 12.49 19.75
C SER A 231 3.81 12.11 20.58
N GLY A 232 4.01 11.24 21.57
CA GLY A 232 2.91 10.70 22.36
C GLY A 232 2.15 9.54 21.70
N TRP A 233 2.77 8.82 20.75
CA TRP A 233 2.41 7.44 20.42
C TRP A 233 3.65 6.63 20.02
N ALA A 234 3.57 5.31 20.11
CA ALA A 234 4.58 4.35 19.67
C ALA A 234 3.98 3.33 18.69
N ALA A 235 4.83 2.79 17.81
CA ALA A 235 4.52 1.59 17.03
C ALA A 235 5.00 0.38 17.85
N TRP A 236 4.07 -0.36 18.44
CA TRP A 236 4.38 -1.61 19.15
C TRP A 236 4.04 -2.81 18.29
N VAL A 237 4.92 -3.80 18.25
CA VAL A 237 4.69 -5.05 17.51
C VAL A 237 4.21 -6.12 18.47
N CYS A 238 3.09 -6.77 18.13
CA CYS A 238 2.66 -8.00 18.79
C CYS A 238 2.77 -9.19 17.84
N SER A 239 3.08 -10.38 18.34
CA SER A 239 2.79 -11.64 17.66
C SER A 239 1.44 -12.20 18.10
N MET A 240 0.85 -13.06 17.28
CA MET A 240 -0.29 -13.92 17.62
C MET A 240 -0.30 -15.16 16.72
N ASP A 241 -0.81 -16.28 17.23
CA ASP A 241 -1.18 -17.45 16.42
C ASP A 241 -2.41 -17.09 15.57
N PRO A 242 -2.35 -17.16 14.23
CA PRO A 242 -3.51 -16.88 13.38
C PRO A 242 -4.73 -17.76 13.66
N ASP A 243 -4.53 -18.97 14.19
CA ASP A 243 -5.60 -19.92 14.48
C ASP A 243 -6.15 -19.77 15.92
N ASN A 244 -5.52 -18.92 16.76
CA ASN A 244 -6.02 -18.56 18.10
C ASN A 244 -5.57 -17.14 18.55
N PRO A 245 -5.95 -16.07 17.84
CA PRO A 245 -5.29 -14.77 17.96
C PRO A 245 -5.53 -14.05 19.30
N ASP A 246 -6.75 -14.11 19.84
CA ASP A 246 -7.15 -13.36 21.04
C ASP A 246 -6.48 -13.88 22.33
N GLU A 247 -6.20 -15.19 22.40
CA GLU A 247 -5.59 -15.84 23.57
C GLU A 247 -4.05 -15.87 23.48
N THR A 248 -3.48 -15.66 22.29
CA THR A 248 -2.02 -15.77 22.04
C THR A 248 -1.33 -14.43 21.78
N ILE A 249 -2.08 -13.33 21.67
CA ILE A 249 -1.50 -12.01 21.43
C ILE A 249 -0.46 -11.63 22.50
N ALA A 250 0.79 -11.44 22.07
CA ALA A 250 1.92 -11.13 22.93
C ALA A 250 2.74 -9.98 22.34
N LEU A 251 3.11 -9.00 23.18
CA LEU A 251 4.03 -7.93 22.80
C LEU A 251 5.42 -8.54 22.52
N LEU A 252 6.05 -8.20 21.39
CA LEU A 252 7.38 -8.69 21.05
C LEU A 252 8.45 -8.16 22.01
N GLU A 253 9.50 -8.95 22.20
CA GLU A 253 10.68 -8.50 22.95
C GLU A 253 11.39 -7.39 22.18
N ARG A 254 11.62 -6.24 22.83
CA ARG A 254 12.44 -5.16 22.30
C ARG A 254 13.85 -5.27 22.87
N VAL A 255 14.82 -5.57 22.02
CA VAL A 255 16.23 -5.74 22.39
C VAL A 255 17.11 -4.69 21.70
N PRO A 256 18.30 -4.36 22.23
CA PRO A 256 19.29 -3.57 21.50
C PRO A 256 19.65 -4.26 20.18
N SER A 257 19.71 -3.53 19.07
CA SER A 257 19.95 -4.10 17.74
C SER A 257 21.29 -4.85 17.63
N GLU A 258 22.31 -4.46 18.41
CA GLU A 258 23.60 -5.16 18.49
C GLU A 258 23.55 -6.50 19.26
N ALA A 259 22.48 -6.78 20.00
CA ALA A 259 22.31 -8.03 20.75
C ALA A 259 21.75 -9.17 19.87
N VAL A 260 21.16 -8.85 18.71
CA VAL A 260 20.66 -9.81 17.74
C VAL A 260 21.84 -10.50 17.06
N LYS A 261 21.86 -11.85 17.08
CA LYS A 261 23.01 -12.65 16.60
C LYS A 261 22.76 -13.42 15.31
N THR A 262 21.48 -13.69 15.01
CA THR A 262 21.05 -14.51 13.89
C THR A 262 19.80 -13.88 13.33
N VAL A 263 19.78 -13.59 12.04
CA VAL A 263 18.59 -13.14 11.32
C VAL A 263 18.40 -14.04 10.12
N LYS A 264 17.18 -14.51 9.90
CA LYS A 264 16.76 -15.16 8.64
C LYS A 264 15.81 -14.31 7.83
N LYS A 265 15.06 -13.42 8.50
CA LYS A 265 14.10 -12.52 7.89
C LYS A 265 14.12 -11.19 8.66
N ALA A 266 14.48 -10.09 8.01
CA ALA A 266 14.23 -8.76 8.56
C ALA A 266 12.97 -8.17 7.91
N ILE A 267 12.18 -7.43 8.67
CA ILE A 267 10.93 -6.82 8.22
C ILE A 267 11.08 -5.31 8.24
N TYR A 268 10.91 -4.67 7.08
CA TYR A 268 11.06 -3.22 6.92
C TYR A 268 9.82 -2.58 6.29
N PRO A 269 9.57 -1.28 6.50
CA PRO A 269 8.58 -0.52 5.72
C PRO A 269 8.83 -0.66 4.21
N SER A 270 7.80 -1.07 3.47
CA SER A 270 7.83 -1.19 2.00
C SER A 270 8.02 0.15 1.28
N SER A 271 7.63 1.25 1.94
CA SER A 271 7.73 2.62 1.44
C SER A 271 8.13 3.57 2.57
N ARG A 272 8.77 4.69 2.21
CA ARG A 272 9.08 5.78 3.16
C ARG A 272 8.82 7.15 2.53
N TRP A 273 8.02 7.98 3.21
CA TRP A 273 7.75 9.37 2.81
C TRP A 273 8.65 10.35 3.57
N ARG A 274 9.87 10.52 3.06
CA ARG A 274 10.96 11.22 3.75
C ARG A 274 11.74 12.12 2.81
N SER A 275 12.01 13.34 3.24
CA SER A 275 12.98 14.23 2.58
C SER A 275 14.43 13.84 2.89
N ASP A 276 14.66 13.04 3.94
CA ASP A 276 15.95 12.46 4.33
C ASP A 276 16.04 10.96 3.99
N PHE A 277 15.34 10.51 2.93
CA PHE A 277 15.22 9.10 2.55
C PHE A 277 16.56 8.37 2.48
N ASP A 278 17.57 8.95 1.81
CA ASP A 278 18.91 8.38 1.62
C ASP A 278 19.55 7.93 2.95
N ARG A 279 19.32 8.70 4.03
CA ARG A 279 19.80 8.39 5.38
C ARG A 279 18.89 7.40 6.09
N ALA A 280 17.58 7.55 5.92
CA ALA A 280 16.58 6.80 6.68
C ALA A 280 16.40 5.36 6.19
N VAL A 281 16.58 5.09 4.89
CA VAL A 281 16.39 3.75 4.32
C VAL A 281 17.42 2.74 4.85
N GLU A 282 18.66 3.18 5.06
CA GLU A 282 19.77 2.39 5.65
C GLU A 282 19.97 2.67 7.16
N TYR A 283 19.03 3.38 7.82
CA TYR A 283 19.17 3.70 9.25
C TYR A 283 19.03 2.44 10.12
N ILE A 284 19.99 2.27 11.03
CA ILE A 284 20.01 1.21 12.04
C ILE A 284 19.54 1.82 13.37
N PRO A 285 18.36 1.45 13.89
CA PRO A 285 17.87 1.94 15.17
C PRO A 285 18.61 1.31 16.37
N GLU A 286 18.56 1.99 17.52
CA GLU A 286 19.11 1.48 18.79
C GLU A 286 18.51 0.12 19.18
N ASN A 287 17.19 -0.06 18.99
CA ASN A 287 16.48 -1.30 19.31
C ASN A 287 15.83 -1.94 18.07
N THR A 288 15.54 -3.22 18.23
CA THR A 288 14.84 -4.06 17.26
C THR A 288 13.87 -4.97 18.01
N PHE A 289 12.69 -5.23 17.43
CA PHE A 289 11.75 -6.23 17.92
C PHE A 289 12.14 -7.62 17.39
N VAL A 290 12.08 -8.63 18.25
CA VAL A 290 12.37 -10.03 17.89
C VAL A 290 11.07 -10.84 17.94
N ALA A 291 10.78 -11.58 16.87
CA ALA A 291 9.62 -12.45 16.77
C ALA A 291 9.78 -13.74 17.60
N PRO A 292 8.70 -14.51 17.86
CA PRO A 292 8.76 -15.75 18.63
C PRO A 292 9.73 -16.81 18.07
N ASP A 293 9.91 -16.87 16.74
CA ASP A 293 10.87 -17.75 16.07
C ASP A 293 12.35 -17.44 16.40
N GLY A 294 12.65 -16.29 17.03
CA GLY A 294 13.99 -15.85 17.42
C GLY A 294 14.93 -15.52 16.25
N VAL A 295 14.42 -15.47 15.02
CA VAL A 295 15.21 -15.25 13.78
C VAL A 295 14.55 -14.26 12.81
N THR A 296 13.29 -13.90 13.02
CA THR A 296 12.61 -12.79 12.36
C THR A 296 12.68 -11.54 13.22
N VAL A 297 13.04 -10.40 12.61
CA VAL A 297 13.25 -9.14 13.33
C VAL A 297 12.57 -7.95 12.65
N ILE A 298 12.10 -6.98 13.44
CA ILE A 298 11.54 -5.71 12.96
C ILE A 298 12.31 -4.54 13.59
N PRO A 299 13.15 -3.81 12.85
CA PRO A 299 13.90 -2.68 13.40
C PRO A 299 12.96 -1.54 13.87
N GLU A 300 13.18 -1.02 15.08
CA GLU A 300 12.33 0.02 15.70
C GLU A 300 12.53 1.37 14.99
N THR A 301 11.77 1.63 13.93
CA THR A 301 11.83 2.86 13.13
C THR A 301 10.51 3.62 13.13
N TYR A 302 10.57 4.94 13.06
CA TYR A 302 9.39 5.81 13.09
C TYR A 302 8.45 5.60 11.88
N ASP A 303 9.02 5.11 10.77
CA ASP A 303 8.28 4.84 9.53
C ASP A 303 7.30 3.65 9.65
N LEU A 304 7.49 2.74 10.62
CA LEU A 304 6.54 1.66 10.90
C LEU A 304 5.11 2.20 11.07
N GLY A 305 4.95 3.32 11.77
CA GLY A 305 3.65 3.94 12.05
C GLY A 305 3.00 4.74 10.90
N ARG A 306 3.62 4.74 9.71
CA ARG A 306 3.01 5.27 8.47
C ARG A 306 3.20 4.32 7.27
N SER A 307 3.78 3.14 7.47
CA SER A 307 3.92 2.14 6.42
C SER A 307 2.54 1.68 5.89
N ALA A 308 2.44 1.43 4.58
CA ALA A 308 1.25 0.85 3.95
C ALA A 308 1.32 -0.67 3.84
N ALA A 309 2.54 -1.19 3.73
CA ALA A 309 2.89 -2.60 3.83
C ALA A 309 4.22 -2.73 4.60
N LEU A 310 4.56 -3.95 4.97
CA LEU A 310 5.92 -4.33 5.35
C LEU A 310 6.43 -5.30 4.29
N SER A 311 7.74 -5.23 4.01
CA SER A 311 8.40 -6.08 3.04
C SER A 311 9.52 -6.87 3.72
N GLU A 312 9.69 -8.12 3.29
CA GLU A 312 10.71 -9.02 3.81
C GLU A 312 12.07 -8.73 3.17
N ALA A 313 13.09 -8.62 4.01
CA ALA A 313 14.50 -8.52 3.64
C ALA A 313 15.18 -9.82 4.10
N VAL A 314 15.40 -10.74 3.16
CA VAL A 314 16.08 -12.02 3.39
C VAL A 314 17.58 -11.85 3.12
N PRO A 315 18.47 -12.26 4.04
CA PRO A 315 19.92 -12.16 3.83
C PRO A 315 20.39 -12.78 2.50
N GLY A 316 21.20 -12.03 1.75
CA GLY A 316 21.71 -12.44 0.43
C GLY A 316 20.75 -12.20 -0.74
N GLU A 317 19.49 -11.86 -0.50
CA GLU A 317 18.51 -11.50 -1.53
C GLU A 317 18.45 -9.98 -1.76
N PRO A 318 18.00 -9.51 -2.95
CA PRO A 318 17.76 -8.08 -3.18
C PRO A 318 16.50 -7.60 -2.46
N PHE A 319 16.59 -6.47 -1.77
CA PHE A 319 15.46 -5.85 -1.08
C PHE A 319 14.99 -4.58 -1.80
N PHE A 320 13.68 -4.38 -1.94
CA PHE A 320 13.10 -3.27 -2.71
C PHE A 320 12.23 -2.35 -1.86
N VAL A 321 12.57 -1.05 -1.83
CA VAL A 321 11.84 -0.02 -1.06
C VAL A 321 11.38 1.09 -1.98
N THR A 322 10.15 1.57 -1.77
CA THR A 322 9.65 2.76 -2.45
C THR A 322 10.08 4.07 -1.78
N ARG A 323 10.59 4.99 -2.58
CA ARG A 323 10.81 6.40 -2.24
C ARG A 323 9.58 7.24 -2.60
N GLU A 324 8.66 7.41 -1.65
CA GLU A 324 7.32 7.97 -1.90
C GLU A 324 7.29 9.41 -2.44
N ILE A 325 8.30 10.23 -2.14
CA ILE A 325 8.35 11.64 -2.56
C ILE A 325 8.76 11.75 -4.03
N ASP A 326 9.85 11.09 -4.42
CA ASP A 326 10.42 11.21 -5.77
C ASP A 326 9.78 10.22 -6.77
N LYS A 327 8.89 9.34 -6.30
CA LYS A 327 8.16 8.32 -7.09
C LYS A 327 9.07 7.30 -7.77
N THR A 328 10.09 6.85 -7.05
CA THR A 328 11.05 5.84 -7.52
C THR A 328 11.12 4.65 -6.57
N THR A 329 11.60 3.51 -7.06
CA THR A 329 11.89 2.32 -6.24
C THR A 329 13.39 2.09 -6.24
N VAL A 330 13.92 1.84 -5.05
CA VAL A 330 15.34 1.52 -4.83
C VAL A 330 15.50 0.04 -4.50
N ARG A 331 16.62 -0.53 -4.95
CA ARG A 331 17.17 -1.82 -4.55
C ARG A 331 18.23 -1.60 -3.46
N LEU A 332 18.26 -2.47 -2.46
CA LEU A 332 19.30 -2.58 -1.45
C LEU A 332 19.80 -4.03 -1.37
N ASP A 333 21.01 -4.22 -0.86
CA ASP A 333 21.57 -5.53 -0.52
C ASP A 333 21.31 -5.82 0.97
N VAL A 334 20.91 -7.06 1.30
CA VAL A 334 20.63 -7.52 2.68
C VAL A 334 21.81 -8.34 3.23
N ALA A 335 22.36 -7.93 4.37
CA ALA A 335 23.44 -8.63 5.05
C ALA A 335 22.95 -9.81 5.92
N GLU A 336 23.88 -10.66 6.36
CA GLU A 336 23.64 -11.81 7.27
C GLU A 336 22.98 -11.44 8.61
N ASP A 337 23.12 -10.17 9.05
CA ASP A 337 22.47 -9.64 10.25
C ASP A 337 21.15 -8.89 9.94
N GLY A 338 20.60 -9.09 8.73
CA GLY A 338 19.35 -8.50 8.25
C GLY A 338 19.43 -7.03 7.85
N LYS A 339 20.58 -6.36 8.04
CA LYS A 339 20.72 -4.93 7.73
C LYS A 339 20.76 -4.70 6.23
N VAL A 340 20.13 -3.61 5.80
CA VAL A 340 20.04 -3.19 4.40
C VAL A 340 21.04 -2.06 4.11
N SER A 341 21.71 -2.13 2.96
CA SER A 341 22.67 -1.11 2.52
C SER A 341 22.87 -1.12 0.99
N GLY A 342 23.65 -0.18 0.46
CA GLY A 342 24.01 -0.16 -0.96
C GLY A 342 22.91 0.35 -1.87
N MET A 343 22.05 1.24 -1.38
CA MET A 343 20.88 1.79 -2.07
C MET A 343 21.19 2.23 -3.52
N GLN A 344 20.44 1.67 -4.47
CA GLN A 344 20.47 1.99 -5.89
C GLN A 344 19.05 2.24 -6.39
N GLU A 345 18.80 3.35 -7.08
CA GLU A 345 17.53 3.56 -7.78
C GLU A 345 17.46 2.65 -9.02
N VAL A 346 16.36 1.90 -9.16
CA VAL A 346 16.21 0.88 -10.23
C VAL A 346 15.06 1.16 -11.19
N VAL A 347 13.94 1.72 -10.73
CA VAL A 347 12.80 2.08 -11.61
C VAL A 347 12.16 3.42 -11.21
N PRO A 348 11.72 4.25 -12.19
CA PRO A 348 11.07 5.54 -11.95
C PRO A 348 9.57 5.37 -11.64
N ARG A 349 9.27 4.45 -10.73
CA ARG A 349 7.93 4.14 -10.20
C ARG A 349 8.02 3.82 -8.72
N GLY A 350 7.01 4.23 -7.96
CA GLY A 350 6.85 3.78 -6.58
C GLY A 350 5.84 4.62 -5.80
N GLU A 351 4.89 3.94 -5.15
CA GLU A 351 4.01 4.55 -4.16
C GLU A 351 4.05 3.86 -2.80
N TYR A 352 3.45 2.68 -2.63
CA TYR A 352 3.23 2.13 -1.28
C TYR A 352 3.79 0.73 -1.05
N SER A 353 3.90 -0.10 -2.08
CA SER A 353 4.19 -1.52 -1.89
C SER A 353 4.82 -2.12 -3.14
N THR A 354 5.73 -3.05 -2.90
CA THR A 354 6.47 -3.84 -3.88
C THR A 354 6.30 -5.33 -3.55
N ALA A 355 6.35 -6.18 -4.56
CA ALA A 355 6.43 -7.63 -4.40
C ALA A 355 7.35 -8.21 -5.47
N VAL A 356 7.93 -9.38 -5.22
CA VAL A 356 8.77 -10.11 -6.18
C VAL A 356 8.17 -11.51 -6.34
N ASP A 357 8.04 -12.00 -7.58
CA ASP A 357 7.58 -13.37 -7.84
C ASP A 357 8.73 -14.40 -7.81
N GLY A 358 8.39 -15.69 -7.88
CA GLY A 358 9.37 -16.78 -7.86
C GLY A 358 10.34 -16.80 -9.05
N ASP A 359 10.06 -16.04 -10.12
CA ASP A 359 10.95 -15.84 -11.27
C ASP A 359 11.80 -14.56 -11.14
N GLY A 360 11.68 -13.83 -10.01
CA GLY A 360 12.45 -12.61 -9.73
C GLY A 360 11.91 -11.34 -10.39
N ASN A 361 10.68 -11.35 -10.96
CA ASN A 361 10.08 -10.15 -11.53
C ASN A 361 9.59 -9.22 -10.41
N LEU A 362 9.85 -7.92 -10.55
CA LEU A 362 9.46 -6.89 -9.57
C LEU A 362 8.11 -6.28 -9.94
N TYR A 363 7.17 -6.31 -8.99
CA TYR A 363 5.85 -5.69 -9.06
C TYR A 363 5.86 -4.43 -8.21
N VAL A 364 5.45 -3.29 -8.78
CA VAL A 364 5.43 -1.98 -8.11
C VAL A 364 4.04 -1.38 -8.16
N ALA A 365 3.45 -1.08 -7.00
CA ALA A 365 2.20 -0.33 -6.89
C ALA A 365 2.46 1.19 -7.02
N ASP A 366 1.89 1.82 -8.06
CA ASP A 366 1.88 3.27 -8.32
C ASP A 366 0.59 3.64 -9.08
N GLY A 367 -0.57 3.58 -8.42
CA GLY A 367 -1.88 3.78 -9.06
C GLY A 367 -2.37 2.62 -9.93
N GLN A 368 -1.47 2.00 -10.69
CA GLN A 368 -1.57 0.69 -11.31
C GLN A 368 -0.51 -0.23 -10.68
N ILE A 369 -0.44 -1.50 -11.11
CA ILE A 369 0.71 -2.36 -10.80
C ILE A 369 1.58 -2.47 -12.05
N PHE A 370 2.83 -2.03 -11.95
CA PHE A 370 3.85 -2.14 -12.99
C PHE A 370 4.68 -3.39 -12.73
N VAL A 371 4.97 -4.18 -13.77
CA VAL A 371 5.78 -5.40 -13.68
C VAL A 371 7.06 -5.19 -14.46
N TYR A 372 8.18 -5.54 -13.83
CA TYR A 372 9.53 -5.42 -14.36
C TYR A 372 10.23 -6.77 -14.33
N ASP A 373 11.03 -7.08 -15.36
CA ASP A 373 11.94 -8.23 -15.31
C ASP A 373 13.17 -7.96 -14.41
N GLN A 374 14.04 -8.96 -14.26
CA GLN A 374 15.26 -8.89 -13.45
C GLN A 374 16.27 -7.83 -13.93
N ASP A 375 16.17 -7.40 -15.19
CA ASP A 375 16.98 -6.32 -15.80
C ASP A 375 16.28 -4.94 -15.70
N PHE A 376 15.15 -4.86 -14.97
CA PHE A 376 14.31 -3.69 -14.77
C PHE A 376 13.63 -3.13 -16.04
N ASN A 377 13.42 -3.95 -17.06
CA ASN A 377 12.57 -3.57 -18.20
C ASN A 377 11.10 -3.74 -17.84
N GLU A 378 10.27 -2.73 -18.13
CA GLU A 378 8.81 -2.82 -17.91
C GLU A 378 8.20 -3.84 -18.89
N THR A 379 7.71 -4.97 -18.37
CA THR A 379 7.13 -6.06 -19.16
C THR A 379 5.61 -5.99 -19.23
N ARG A 380 4.95 -5.42 -18.22
CA ARG A 380 3.48 -5.38 -18.12
C ARG A 380 2.97 -4.25 -17.21
N ARG A 381 1.71 -3.87 -17.41
CA ARG A 381 0.91 -3.15 -16.42
C ARG A 381 -0.40 -3.87 -16.16
N ILE A 382 -0.84 -3.86 -14.91
CA ILE A 382 -2.11 -4.43 -14.46
C ILE A 382 -2.95 -3.29 -13.87
N SER A 383 -4.14 -3.10 -14.43
CA SER A 383 -5.11 -2.10 -13.98
C SER A 383 -6.13 -2.72 -13.02
N LEU A 384 -6.59 -1.93 -12.06
CA LEU A 384 -7.66 -2.26 -11.13
C LEU A 384 -8.71 -1.14 -11.16
N GLU A 385 -9.93 -1.38 -10.68
CA GLU A 385 -10.96 -0.33 -10.53
C GLU A 385 -10.63 0.68 -9.42
N GLU A 386 -9.73 0.30 -8.51
CA GLU A 386 -9.31 1.08 -7.34
C GLU A 386 -7.78 1.09 -7.23
N ARG A 387 -7.24 2.09 -6.54
CA ARG A 387 -5.78 2.25 -6.36
C ARG A 387 -5.19 1.12 -5.50
N PRO A 388 -4.12 0.43 -5.93
CA PRO A 388 -3.41 -0.55 -5.11
C PRO A 388 -2.68 0.15 -3.95
N ILE A 389 -2.80 -0.42 -2.74
CA ILE A 389 -2.20 0.11 -1.50
C ILE A 389 -1.14 -0.84 -0.93
N SER A 390 -1.44 -2.14 -0.89
CA SER A 390 -0.52 -3.19 -0.46
C SER A 390 -0.61 -4.35 -1.44
N ILE A 391 0.51 -5.02 -1.71
CA ILE A 391 0.57 -6.22 -2.56
C ILE A 391 1.40 -7.33 -1.92
N VAL A 392 1.01 -8.60 -2.11
CA VAL A 392 1.76 -9.79 -1.67
C VAL A 392 1.42 -10.99 -2.55
N PHE A 393 2.37 -11.91 -2.74
CA PHE A 393 2.08 -13.22 -3.36
C PHE A 393 1.53 -14.22 -2.35
N GLY A 394 0.58 -15.04 -2.78
CA GLY A 394 -0.07 -16.05 -1.94
C GLY A 394 -1.00 -16.96 -2.75
N GLY A 395 -1.90 -17.65 -2.04
CA GLY A 395 -2.62 -18.82 -2.55
C GLY A 395 -1.76 -20.08 -2.47
N ALA A 396 -2.38 -21.25 -2.65
CA ALA A 396 -1.78 -22.56 -2.37
C ALA A 396 -0.49 -22.90 -3.15
N ASP A 397 -0.18 -22.14 -4.21
CA ASP A 397 1.03 -22.26 -5.03
C ASP A 397 1.81 -20.94 -5.16
N PHE A 398 1.46 -19.92 -4.37
CA PHE A 398 1.99 -18.55 -4.43
C PHE A 398 1.86 -17.84 -5.79
N GLY A 399 1.12 -18.40 -6.76
CA GLY A 399 0.93 -17.85 -8.10
C GLY A 399 -0.16 -16.79 -8.21
N THR A 400 -0.64 -16.23 -7.09
CA THR A 400 -1.65 -15.17 -7.06
C THR A 400 -1.12 -13.94 -6.34
N LEU A 401 -1.10 -12.80 -7.02
CA LEU A 401 -0.84 -11.50 -6.43
C LEU A 401 -2.12 -10.97 -5.78
N PHE A 402 -2.12 -10.89 -4.45
CA PHE A 402 -3.17 -10.24 -3.68
C PHE A 402 -2.91 -8.75 -3.58
N VAL A 403 -3.99 -7.96 -3.62
CA VAL A 403 -3.92 -6.50 -3.64
C VAL A 403 -5.01 -5.95 -2.72
N THR A 404 -4.64 -5.22 -1.66
CA THR A 404 -5.61 -4.37 -0.98
C THR A 404 -5.69 -3.03 -1.68
N THR A 405 -6.89 -2.50 -1.75
CA THR A 405 -7.17 -1.15 -2.21
C THR A 405 -7.82 -0.37 -1.07
N ARG A 406 -8.35 0.82 -1.39
CA ARG A 406 -9.14 1.59 -0.44
C ARG A 406 -10.33 0.80 0.12
N THR A 407 -11.15 0.18 -0.72
CA THR A 407 -12.42 -0.43 -0.28
C THR A 407 -12.53 -1.93 -0.51
N SER A 408 -11.54 -2.55 -1.17
CA SER A 408 -11.61 -3.94 -1.62
C SER A 408 -10.32 -4.73 -1.43
N LEU A 409 -10.46 -6.06 -1.57
CA LEU A 409 -9.36 -7.00 -1.77
C LEU A 409 -9.51 -7.58 -3.18
N TYR A 410 -8.42 -7.60 -3.94
CA TYR A 410 -8.35 -8.25 -5.25
C TYR A 410 -7.34 -9.40 -5.22
N GLY A 411 -7.55 -10.37 -6.10
CA GLY A 411 -6.55 -11.37 -6.48
C GLY A 411 -6.30 -11.30 -7.98
N ILE A 412 -5.05 -11.40 -8.39
CA ILE A 412 -4.62 -11.48 -9.79
C ILE A 412 -3.77 -12.76 -9.93
N ARG A 413 -4.25 -13.72 -10.70
CA ARG A 413 -3.45 -14.90 -11.06
C ARG A 413 -2.35 -14.49 -12.04
N VAL A 414 -1.08 -14.77 -11.76
CA VAL A 414 0.02 -14.41 -12.68
C VAL A 414 0.45 -15.56 -13.61
N ASN A 415 0.32 -16.82 -13.14
CA ASN A 415 0.79 -18.03 -13.84
C ASN A 415 -0.33 -19.01 -14.20
#